data_AF-A0A317J2X6-F1
#
_entry.id   AF-A0A317J2X6-F1
#
_cell.length_a   1.000
_cell.length_b   1.000
_cell.length_c   1.000
_cell.angle_alpha   90.00
_cell.angle_beta   90.00
_cell.angle_gamma   90.00
#
_symmetry.space_group_name_H-M   'P 1'
#
loop_
_entity.id
_entity.type
_entity.pdbx_description
1 polymer ?
#
loop_
_entity_poly.entity_id
_entity_poly.type
_entity_poly.pdbx_seq_one_letter_code
_entity_poly.pdbx_strand_id
1 'polypeptide(L)'
;MFVYPQLSTGALVQFPVYKVRRPRTIENALADMSSIKYADPDGEFTDWQVEYSGLSDDEASALADFFAMTEGYLQTFCFLDPTANLFAWSDQLSNAVWNKGPFLGLECAIADPMGGTNAWRLTNTGAGPQTISQTLSVPGGYQYCLSVYSRAAQPGVVSFLRGNDQVERVLCTEWSRITFSGSGDPTAETVEFGIELPAGECVDVFGLQVEPQPNASAYKSSTTGGVYANAYFRDDTLAFTATGLNRHSVTVNIRHAKRL
;
A
#
# COMPACT_ATOMS: atom_id res chain seq x y z
N MET A 1 -6.83 -9.30 15.05
CA MET A 1 -6.64 -7.85 14.88
C MET A 1 -7.84 -7.27 14.14
N PHE A 2 -8.37 -6.09 14.48
CA PHE A 2 -9.44 -5.46 13.69
C PHE A 2 -8.87 -4.90 12.38
N VAL A 3 -9.63 -4.96 11.29
CA VAL A 3 -9.20 -4.43 9.99
C VAL A 3 -10.34 -3.70 9.31
N TYR A 4 -10.05 -2.51 8.79
CA TYR A 4 -11.06 -1.60 8.24
C TYR A 4 -11.73 -2.15 6.97
N PRO A 5 -13.06 -2.36 6.95
CA PRO A 5 -13.73 -3.16 5.91
C PRO A 5 -13.53 -2.61 4.49
N GLN A 6 -13.33 -3.50 3.51
CA GLN A 6 -13.44 -3.16 2.09
C GLN A 6 -14.91 -3.15 1.63
N LEU A 7 -15.19 -2.34 0.63
CA LEU A 7 -16.47 -2.33 -0.06
C LEU A 7 -16.65 -3.59 -0.91
N SER A 8 -17.90 -3.88 -1.30
CA SER A 8 -18.23 -5.02 -2.16
C SER A 8 -17.53 -4.98 -3.52
N THR A 9 -17.12 -3.78 -3.95
CA THR A 9 -16.33 -3.55 -5.17
C THR A 9 -14.87 -3.96 -5.05
N GLY A 10 -14.39 -4.30 -3.84
CA GLY A 10 -13.00 -4.56 -3.53
C GLY A 10 -12.15 -3.29 -3.35
N ALA A 11 -12.72 -2.10 -3.50
CA ALA A 11 -12.06 -0.86 -3.11
C ALA A 11 -12.16 -0.68 -1.58
N LEU A 12 -11.08 -0.21 -0.96
CA LEU A 12 -11.10 0.09 0.48
C LEU A 12 -11.97 1.31 0.81
N VAL A 13 -11.91 2.35 -0.03
CA VAL A 13 -12.65 3.60 0.17
C VAL A 13 -13.13 4.17 -1.17
N GLN A 14 -14.03 5.16 -1.10
CA GLN A 14 -14.43 5.97 -2.25
C GLN A 14 -13.66 7.30 -2.28
N PHE A 15 -13.47 7.86 -3.48
CA PHE A 15 -13.05 9.25 -3.63
C PHE A 15 -14.27 10.19 -3.45
N PRO A 16 -14.08 11.38 -2.86
CA PRO A 16 -12.80 11.98 -2.45
C PRO A 16 -12.25 11.44 -1.12
N VAL A 17 -10.91 11.42 -1.02
CA VAL A 17 -10.17 11.12 0.22
C VAL A 17 -9.28 12.30 0.54
N TYR A 18 -9.41 12.87 1.73
CA TYR A 18 -8.53 13.92 2.21
C TYR A 18 -7.53 13.32 3.20
N LYS A 19 -6.24 13.38 2.87
CA LYS A 19 -5.14 12.95 3.74
C LYS A 19 -4.34 14.13 4.22
N VAL A 20 -4.16 14.24 5.54
CA VAL A 20 -3.35 15.30 6.16
C VAL A 20 -2.31 14.68 7.07
N ARG A 21 -1.03 14.95 6.79
CA ARG A 21 0.09 14.55 7.65
C ARG A 21 0.55 15.75 8.47
N ARG A 22 0.61 15.60 9.80
CA ARG A 22 0.98 16.66 10.74
C ARG A 22 2.20 16.22 11.55
N PRO A 23 3.41 16.57 11.11
CA PRO A 23 4.60 16.37 11.93
C PRO A 23 4.58 17.33 13.12
N ARG A 24 5.14 16.90 14.25
CA ARG A 24 5.39 17.78 15.39
C ARG A 24 6.81 18.32 15.32
N THR A 25 6.98 19.61 15.62
CA THR A 25 8.28 20.27 15.72
C THR A 25 8.33 20.98 17.06
N ILE A 26 9.40 20.74 17.82
CA ILE A 26 9.65 21.40 19.10
C ILE A 26 10.47 22.65 18.79
N GLU A 27 9.98 23.81 19.22
CA GLU A 27 10.67 25.09 19.10
C GLU A 27 11.06 25.60 20.49
N ASN A 28 12.36 25.81 20.69
CA ASN A 28 12.90 26.44 21.89
C ASN A 28 13.32 27.88 21.54
N ALA A 29 12.63 28.86 22.13
CA ALA A 29 13.03 30.26 22.03
C ALA A 29 14.10 30.56 23.09
N LEU A 30 15.20 31.21 22.66
CA LEU A 30 16.29 31.62 23.52
C LEU A 30 16.09 33.08 23.98
N ALA A 31 16.78 33.48 25.06
CA ALA A 31 16.66 34.82 25.63
C ALA A 31 17.14 35.95 24.68
N ASP A 32 17.91 35.60 23.65
CA ASP A 32 18.37 36.50 22.59
C ASP A 32 17.38 36.62 21.41
N MET A 33 16.16 36.07 21.55
CA MET A 33 15.12 35.99 20.53
C MET A 33 15.43 35.06 19.34
N SER A 34 16.51 34.28 19.38
CA SER A 34 16.74 33.21 18.43
C SER A 34 15.90 31.97 18.78
N SER A 35 15.69 31.07 17.81
CA SER A 35 15.01 29.80 18.08
C SER A 35 15.74 28.59 17.51
N ILE A 36 15.68 27.49 18.25
CA ILE A 36 16.16 26.17 17.83
C ILE A 36 14.95 25.28 17.58
N LYS A 37 14.89 24.67 16.40
CA LYS A 37 13.80 23.78 15.98
C LYS A 37 14.33 22.36 15.85
N TYR A 38 13.68 21.42 16.54
CA TYR A 38 13.93 19.99 16.40
C TYR A 38 12.68 19.29 15.92
N ALA A 39 12.85 18.42 14.92
CA ALA A 39 11.77 17.52 14.52
C ALA A 39 11.48 16.56 15.68
N ASP A 40 10.20 16.33 15.93
CA ASP A 40 9.75 15.26 16.80
C ASP A 40 9.11 14.18 15.92
N PRO A 41 9.93 13.23 15.42
CA PRO A 41 9.49 12.23 14.46
C PRO A 41 8.45 11.26 15.02
N ASP A 42 8.25 11.23 16.34
CA ASP A 42 7.28 10.38 17.04
C ASP A 42 6.04 11.16 17.49
N GLY A 43 6.00 12.48 17.25
CA GLY A 43 4.82 13.30 17.46
C GLY A 43 3.92 13.42 16.24
N GLU A 44 4.14 12.62 15.20
CA GLU A 44 3.44 12.74 13.93
C GLU A 44 2.07 12.05 13.94
N PHE A 45 1.07 12.74 13.39
CA PHE A 45 -0.25 12.17 13.12
C PHE A 45 -0.56 12.21 11.63
N THR A 46 -1.24 11.18 11.14
CA THR A 46 -1.87 11.17 9.83
C THR A 46 -3.38 11.04 10.01
N ASP A 47 -4.12 11.96 9.40
CA ASP A 47 -5.57 12.00 9.38
C ASP A 47 -6.08 11.69 7.98
N TRP A 48 -7.13 10.89 7.90
CA TRP A 48 -7.91 10.66 6.69
C TRP A 48 -9.35 11.07 6.94
N GLN A 49 -9.94 11.80 6.01
CA GLN A 49 -11.39 11.97 5.90
C GLN A 49 -11.82 11.30 4.61
N VAL A 50 -12.73 10.35 4.73
CA VAL A 50 -13.26 9.54 3.64
C VAL A 50 -14.74 9.85 3.50
N GLU A 51 -15.17 10.18 2.30
CA GLU A 51 -16.57 10.46 1.99
C GLU A 51 -17.15 9.29 1.19
N TYR A 52 -18.14 8.63 1.76
CA TYR A 52 -18.88 7.57 1.10
C TYR A 52 -20.21 8.10 0.62
N SER A 53 -20.58 7.67 -0.59
CA SER A 53 -21.87 7.95 -1.22
C SER A 53 -22.38 6.70 -1.94
N GLY A 54 -23.69 6.49 -1.88
CA GLY A 54 -24.33 5.36 -2.55
C GLY A 54 -23.92 3.99 -2.01
N LEU A 55 -23.56 3.89 -0.72
CA LEU A 55 -23.33 2.61 -0.05
C LEU A 55 -24.63 1.79 -0.07
N SER A 56 -24.51 0.49 -0.30
CA SER A 56 -25.63 -0.42 -0.10
C SER A 56 -25.99 -0.54 1.39
N ASP A 57 -27.15 -1.11 1.70
CA ASP A 57 -27.59 -1.45 3.05
C ASP A 57 -26.56 -2.38 3.72
N ASP A 58 -26.03 -3.37 2.99
CA ASP A 58 -25.02 -4.31 3.50
C ASP A 58 -23.68 -3.61 3.80
N GLU A 59 -23.23 -2.70 2.92
CA GLU A 59 -21.99 -1.95 3.14
C GLU A 59 -22.12 -0.94 4.29
N ALA A 60 -23.27 -0.26 4.39
CA ALA A 60 -23.56 0.64 5.50
C ALA A 60 -23.65 -0.12 6.84
N SER A 61 -24.28 -1.31 6.85
CA SER A 61 -24.32 -2.18 8.03
C SER A 61 -22.93 -2.63 8.42
N ALA A 62 -22.11 -3.11 7.47
CA ALA A 62 -20.75 -3.56 7.75
C ALA A 62 -19.88 -2.46 8.38
N LEU A 63 -20.00 -1.21 7.90
CA LEU A 63 -19.31 -0.06 8.49
C LEU A 63 -19.83 0.30 9.89
N ALA A 64 -21.15 0.25 10.10
CA ALA A 64 -21.77 0.52 11.39
C ALA A 64 -21.40 -0.55 12.45
N ASP A 65 -21.46 -1.82 12.06
CA ASP A 65 -21.07 -2.96 12.90
C ASP A 65 -19.59 -2.89 13.25
N PHE A 66 -18.74 -2.57 12.27
CA PHE A 66 -17.31 -2.37 12.52
C PHE A 66 -17.04 -1.22 13.49
N PHE A 67 -17.71 -0.07 13.32
CA PHE A 67 -17.60 1.07 14.26
C PHE A 67 -18.03 0.69 15.68
N ALA A 68 -19.10 -0.11 15.82
CA ALA A 68 -19.56 -0.61 17.11
C ALA A 68 -18.56 -1.61 17.71
N MET A 69 -17.99 -2.52 16.90
CA MET A 69 -16.99 -3.51 17.33
C MET A 69 -15.69 -2.86 17.81
N THR A 70 -15.28 -1.73 17.23
CA THR A 70 -14.11 -0.97 17.67
C THR A 70 -14.44 0.03 18.79
N GLU A 71 -15.68 0.07 19.26
CA GLU A 71 -16.17 1.04 20.26
C GLU A 71 -15.83 2.49 19.85
N GLY A 72 -16.01 2.81 18.56
CA GLY A 72 -15.64 4.10 17.99
C GLY A 72 -14.13 4.37 18.09
N TYR A 73 -13.76 5.40 18.86
CA TYR A 73 -12.38 5.87 18.98
C TYR A 73 -11.48 5.02 19.89
N LEU A 74 -12.05 4.07 20.64
CA LEU A 74 -11.34 3.39 21.74
C LEU A 74 -10.39 2.30 21.25
N GLN A 75 -10.81 1.46 20.30
CA GLN A 75 -9.98 0.37 19.77
C GLN A 75 -9.26 0.79 18.50
N THR A 76 -8.09 0.18 18.28
CA THR A 76 -7.33 0.36 17.04
C THR A 76 -7.61 -0.75 16.03
N PHE A 77 -7.37 -0.43 14.76
CA PHE A 77 -7.48 -1.34 13.64
C PHE A 77 -6.38 -1.07 12.62
N CYS A 78 -6.11 -2.07 11.79
CA CYS A 78 -5.26 -1.90 10.63
C CYS A 78 -6.04 -1.17 9.52
N PHE A 79 -5.51 -0.02 9.10
CA PHE A 79 -5.98 0.75 7.96
C PHE A 79 -4.90 0.76 6.88
N LEU A 80 -5.29 0.43 5.66
CA LEU A 80 -4.41 0.50 4.50
C LEU A 80 -4.67 1.82 3.79
N ASP A 81 -3.65 2.62 3.52
CA ASP A 81 -3.88 3.91 2.87
C ASP A 81 -4.18 3.73 1.38
N PRO A 82 -5.42 4.04 0.93
CA PRO A 82 -5.84 3.85 -0.45
C PRO A 82 -5.15 4.81 -1.42
N THR A 83 -4.53 5.87 -0.90
CA THR A 83 -3.82 6.88 -1.69
C THR A 83 -2.33 6.60 -1.78
N ALA A 84 -1.78 5.65 -1.02
CA ALA A 84 -0.35 5.34 -0.97
C ALA A 84 -0.03 3.97 -1.58
N ASN A 85 1.26 3.75 -1.86
CA ASN A 85 1.79 2.42 -2.14
C ASN A 85 2.00 1.68 -0.81
N LEU A 86 1.54 0.43 -0.71
CA LEU A 86 1.67 -0.35 0.52
C LEU A 86 3.12 -0.77 0.80
N PHE A 87 3.95 -0.94 -0.24
CA PHE A 87 5.37 -1.23 -0.06
C PHE A 87 6.11 -0.08 0.62
N ALA A 88 7.06 -0.39 1.50
CA ALA A 88 8.04 0.56 1.98
C ALA A 88 9.22 0.64 1.00
N TRP A 89 9.90 1.78 0.91
CA TRP A 89 11.06 1.99 0.03
C TRP A 89 10.87 1.45 -1.41
N SER A 90 9.74 1.77 -2.04
CA SER A 90 9.33 1.18 -3.32
C SER A 90 10.21 1.56 -4.52
N ASP A 91 10.96 2.65 -4.41
CA ASP A 91 11.96 3.11 -5.38
C ASP A 91 13.40 2.69 -5.03
N GLN A 92 13.63 2.05 -3.88
CA GLN A 92 14.94 1.65 -3.40
C GLN A 92 14.99 0.14 -3.11
N LEU A 93 15.12 -0.66 -4.18
CA LEU A 93 15.10 -2.14 -4.09
C LEU A 93 16.29 -2.75 -3.32
N SER A 94 17.33 -1.96 -3.06
CA SER A 94 18.46 -2.36 -2.20
C SER A 94 18.21 -2.18 -0.70
N ASN A 95 17.10 -1.55 -0.30
CA ASN A 95 16.77 -1.36 1.10
C ASN A 95 16.47 -2.70 1.80
N ALA A 96 16.84 -2.81 3.07
CA ALA A 96 16.73 -4.04 3.86
C ALA A 96 15.28 -4.52 4.08
N VAL A 97 14.27 -3.69 3.81
CA VAL A 97 12.86 -4.12 3.84
C VAL A 97 12.51 -5.13 2.74
N TRP A 98 13.31 -5.20 1.67
CA TRP A 98 13.12 -6.14 0.57
C TRP A 98 13.78 -7.49 0.87
N ASN A 99 12.98 -8.54 0.93
CA ASN A 99 13.46 -9.91 0.95
C ASN A 99 13.94 -10.28 -0.45
N LYS A 100 15.24 -10.54 -0.56
CA LYS A 100 15.91 -10.77 -1.86
C LYS A 100 16.52 -12.15 -1.91
N GLY A 101 16.28 -12.85 -3.02
CA GLY A 101 16.96 -14.11 -3.34
C GLY A 101 18.48 -13.94 -3.34
N PRO A 102 19.25 -14.91 -2.82
CA PRO A 102 20.70 -14.79 -2.67
C PRO A 102 21.46 -14.61 -3.99
N PHE A 103 20.90 -15.07 -5.11
CA PHE A 103 21.50 -14.97 -6.44
C PHE A 103 20.87 -13.88 -7.32
N LEU A 104 20.02 -13.02 -6.74
CA LEU A 104 19.44 -11.88 -7.43
C LEU A 104 20.36 -10.65 -7.33
N GLY A 105 20.97 -10.29 -8.45
CA GLY A 105 21.70 -9.03 -8.63
C GLY A 105 20.75 -7.86 -8.83
N LEU A 106 21.08 -6.71 -8.25
CA LEU A 106 20.34 -5.45 -8.41
C LEU A 106 21.29 -4.37 -8.92
N GLU A 107 20.94 -3.72 -10.01
CA GLU A 107 21.62 -2.54 -10.55
C GLU A 107 20.63 -1.37 -10.60
N CYS A 108 21.03 -0.20 -10.11
CA CYS A 108 20.21 1.01 -10.17
C CYS A 108 20.62 1.91 -11.36
N ALA A 109 20.01 3.09 -11.45
CA ALA A 109 20.29 4.08 -12.49
C ALA A 109 19.91 3.63 -13.92
N ILE A 110 18.92 2.74 -14.05
CA ILE A 110 18.41 2.30 -15.35
C ILE A 110 17.36 3.30 -15.86
N ALA A 111 17.35 3.56 -17.17
CA ALA A 111 16.37 4.43 -17.80
C ALA A 111 14.94 3.95 -17.53
N ASP A 112 14.09 4.83 -17.01
CA ASP A 112 12.71 4.53 -16.60
C ASP A 112 11.69 4.95 -17.68
N PRO A 113 10.45 4.40 -17.65
CA PRO A 113 9.42 4.74 -18.64
C PRO A 113 8.91 6.18 -18.56
N MET A 114 9.30 6.95 -17.54
CA MET A 114 8.94 8.35 -17.37
C MET A 114 10.02 9.30 -17.92
N GLY A 115 11.08 8.76 -18.53
CA GLY A 115 12.19 9.52 -19.10
C GLY A 115 13.33 9.85 -18.12
N GLY A 116 13.28 9.31 -16.89
CA GLY A 116 14.34 9.42 -15.89
C GLY A 116 15.25 8.19 -15.87
N THR A 117 15.98 8.02 -14.76
CA THR A 117 16.89 6.87 -14.51
C THR A 117 16.59 6.17 -13.20
N ASN A 118 15.31 6.08 -12.81
CA ASN A 118 14.92 5.52 -11.52
C ASN A 118 14.54 4.03 -11.58
N ALA A 119 14.72 3.38 -12.73
CA ALA A 119 14.48 1.95 -12.87
C ALA A 119 15.64 1.14 -12.29
N TRP A 120 15.34 -0.13 -12.03
CA TRP A 120 16.26 -1.12 -11.50
C TRP A 120 16.37 -2.28 -12.47
N ARG A 121 17.57 -2.83 -12.63
CA ARG A 121 17.79 -4.09 -13.34
C ARG A 121 17.97 -5.21 -12.34
N LEU A 122 17.23 -6.28 -12.55
CA LEU A 122 17.23 -7.49 -11.75
C LEU A 122 17.83 -8.60 -12.61
N THR A 123 18.89 -9.24 -12.11
CA THR A 123 19.58 -10.32 -12.82
C THR A 123 19.60 -11.56 -11.95
N ASN A 124 18.97 -12.64 -12.38
CA ASN A 124 19.04 -13.93 -11.70
C ASN A 124 20.26 -14.73 -12.20
N THR A 125 21.29 -14.84 -11.37
CA THR A 125 22.51 -15.60 -11.68
C THR A 125 22.49 -17.04 -11.11
N GLY A 126 21.40 -17.42 -10.45
CA GLY A 126 21.22 -18.73 -9.85
C GLY A 126 20.73 -19.79 -10.85
N ALA A 127 20.79 -21.05 -10.43
CA ALA A 127 20.28 -22.19 -11.21
C ALA A 127 18.76 -22.42 -11.06
N GLY A 128 18.08 -21.61 -10.24
CA GLY A 128 16.64 -21.69 -9.98
C GLY A 128 16.00 -20.30 -9.82
N PRO A 129 14.68 -20.25 -9.63
CA PRO A 129 13.96 -18.98 -9.48
C PRO A 129 14.51 -18.13 -8.32
N GLN A 130 14.47 -16.81 -8.47
CA GLN A 130 14.88 -15.85 -7.44
C GLN A 130 13.83 -14.76 -7.30
N THR A 131 13.58 -14.35 -6.06
CA THR A 131 12.48 -13.45 -5.72
C THR A 131 12.99 -12.14 -5.16
N ILE A 132 12.24 -11.06 -5.40
CA ILE A 132 12.27 -9.85 -4.58
C ILE A 132 10.86 -9.55 -4.09
N SER A 133 10.68 -9.47 -2.77
CA SER A 133 9.37 -9.36 -2.14
C SER A 133 9.39 -8.55 -0.84
N GLN A 134 8.21 -8.13 -0.38
CA GLN A 134 7.99 -7.73 1.02
C GLN A 134 6.80 -8.50 1.58
N THR A 135 6.92 -8.92 2.84
CA THR A 135 5.80 -9.45 3.62
C THR A 135 5.14 -8.29 4.34
N LEU A 136 3.86 -8.05 4.05
CA LEU A 136 3.09 -6.95 4.60
C LEU A 136 2.08 -7.47 5.63
N SER A 137 1.91 -6.77 6.75
CA SER A 137 0.89 -7.07 7.78
C SER A 137 -0.49 -6.56 7.36
N VAL A 138 -1.09 -7.24 6.39
CA VAL A 138 -2.35 -6.88 5.74
C VAL A 138 -3.26 -8.13 5.66
N PRO A 139 -4.60 -7.97 5.66
CA PRO A 139 -5.51 -9.11 5.57
C PRO A 139 -5.44 -9.79 4.20
N GLY A 140 -5.30 -11.11 4.15
CA GLY A 140 -5.25 -11.84 2.88
C GLY A 140 -6.55 -11.82 2.08
N GLY A 141 -7.70 -11.64 2.76
CA GLY A 141 -9.03 -11.63 2.13
C GLY A 141 -9.35 -10.36 1.34
N TYR A 142 -8.51 -9.33 1.41
CA TYR A 142 -8.73 -8.11 0.65
C TYR A 142 -8.41 -8.30 -0.82
N GLN A 143 -9.13 -7.56 -1.65
CA GLN A 143 -8.77 -7.36 -3.04
C GLN A 143 -7.56 -6.43 -3.10
N TYR A 144 -6.47 -6.93 -3.67
CA TYR A 144 -5.25 -6.17 -3.94
C TYR A 144 -4.99 -6.06 -5.44
N CYS A 145 -4.16 -5.09 -5.80
CA CYS A 145 -3.52 -4.99 -7.10
C CYS A 145 -2.02 -4.77 -6.92
N LEU A 146 -1.21 -5.78 -7.28
CA LEU A 146 0.23 -5.65 -7.47
C LEU A 146 0.51 -5.20 -8.90
N SER A 147 1.40 -4.23 -9.09
CA SER A 147 1.77 -3.72 -10.41
C SER A 147 3.23 -3.32 -10.48
N VAL A 148 3.80 -3.41 -11.68
CA VAL A 148 5.14 -2.89 -11.99
C VAL A 148 5.20 -2.53 -13.47
N TYR A 149 6.00 -1.52 -13.81
CA TYR A 149 6.47 -1.38 -15.18
C TYR A 149 7.67 -2.29 -15.37
N SER A 150 7.69 -3.05 -16.46
CA SER A 150 8.78 -3.95 -16.77
C SER A 150 9.11 -3.96 -18.26
N ARG A 151 10.36 -4.31 -18.55
CA ARG A 151 10.83 -4.71 -19.88
C ARG A 151 12.01 -5.68 -19.75
N ALA A 152 12.32 -6.39 -20.80
CA ALA A 152 13.51 -7.22 -20.90
C ALA A 152 14.20 -7.03 -22.25
N ALA A 153 15.47 -7.44 -22.36
CA ALA A 153 16.20 -7.33 -23.62
C ALA A 153 15.60 -8.23 -24.72
N GLN A 154 14.94 -9.31 -24.34
CA GLN A 154 14.19 -10.23 -25.19
C GLN A 154 12.86 -10.59 -24.49
N PRO A 155 11.82 -11.01 -25.23
CA PRO A 155 10.59 -11.50 -24.61
C PRO A 155 10.88 -12.64 -23.64
N GLY A 156 10.28 -12.55 -22.46
CA GLY A 156 10.49 -13.50 -21.37
C GLY A 156 9.28 -13.55 -20.45
N VAL A 157 9.43 -14.18 -19.29
CA VAL A 157 8.36 -14.23 -18.28
C VAL A 157 8.89 -13.89 -16.90
N VAL A 158 8.04 -13.23 -16.12
CA VAL A 158 8.21 -13.08 -14.68
C VAL A 158 6.95 -13.57 -13.99
N SER A 159 7.10 -14.03 -12.77
CA SER A 159 5.98 -14.41 -11.94
C SER A 159 5.68 -13.32 -10.91
N PHE A 160 4.40 -13.00 -10.73
CA PHE A 160 3.93 -12.15 -9.64
C PHE A 160 3.49 -13.02 -8.49
N LEU A 161 3.78 -12.59 -7.27
CA LEU A 161 3.48 -13.31 -6.03
C LEU A 161 2.46 -12.52 -5.19
N ARG A 162 1.47 -13.22 -4.65
CA ARG A 162 0.57 -12.75 -3.59
C ARG A 162 0.28 -13.90 -2.63
N GLY A 163 0.95 -13.93 -1.48
CA GLY A 163 0.86 -15.06 -0.55
C GLY A 163 1.27 -16.35 -1.26
N ASN A 164 0.37 -17.34 -1.26
CA ASN A 164 0.58 -18.61 -1.96
C ASN A 164 0.18 -18.57 -3.45
N ASP A 165 -0.42 -17.47 -3.92
CA ASP A 165 -0.82 -17.33 -5.31
C ASP A 165 0.35 -16.80 -6.15
N GLN A 166 0.52 -17.41 -7.32
CA GLN A 166 1.51 -17.02 -8.30
C GLN A 166 0.89 -16.92 -9.69
N VAL A 167 1.28 -15.93 -10.48
CA VAL A 167 0.84 -15.82 -11.87
C VAL A 167 1.97 -15.33 -12.78
N GLU A 168 2.13 -15.99 -13.92
CA GLU A 168 3.09 -15.58 -14.93
C GLU A 168 2.61 -14.35 -15.71
N ARG A 169 3.56 -13.50 -16.08
CA ARG A 169 3.38 -12.32 -16.92
C ARG A 169 4.47 -12.29 -17.97
N VAL A 170 4.05 -12.11 -19.21
CA VAL A 170 4.95 -11.94 -20.35
C VAL A 170 5.61 -10.56 -20.26
N LEU A 171 6.91 -10.55 -20.50
CA LEU A 171 7.71 -9.35 -20.64
C LEU A 171 7.88 -8.98 -22.11
N CYS A 172 7.78 -7.68 -22.38
CA CYS A 172 8.05 -7.10 -23.69
C CYS A 172 9.43 -6.45 -23.72
N THR A 173 9.91 -6.14 -24.93
CA THR A 173 11.15 -5.37 -25.12
C THR A 173 10.98 -3.88 -24.80
N GLU A 174 9.76 -3.38 -24.98
CA GLU A 174 9.36 -2.04 -24.57
C GLU A 174 8.79 -2.06 -23.15
N TRP A 175 8.90 -0.91 -22.47
CA TRP A 175 8.26 -0.72 -21.17
C TRP A 175 6.75 -0.94 -21.27
N SER A 176 6.25 -1.86 -20.46
CA SER A 176 4.83 -2.10 -20.32
C SER A 176 4.49 -2.26 -18.85
N ARG A 177 3.25 -1.91 -18.48
CA ARG A 177 2.77 -2.12 -17.12
C ARG A 177 2.07 -3.46 -17.03
N ILE A 178 2.55 -4.33 -16.15
CA ILE A 178 1.92 -5.61 -15.84
C ILE A 178 1.31 -5.55 -14.44
N THR A 179 0.18 -6.24 -14.28
CA THR A 179 -0.62 -6.22 -13.05
C THR A 179 -1.05 -7.62 -12.62
N PHE A 180 -1.26 -7.79 -11.32
CA PHE A 180 -1.88 -8.97 -10.71
C PHE A 180 -2.86 -8.51 -9.63
N SER A 181 -4.15 -8.72 -9.90
CA SER A 181 -5.21 -8.36 -8.99
C SER A 181 -5.94 -9.58 -8.45
N GLY A 182 -6.46 -9.49 -7.23
CA GLY A 182 -7.29 -10.51 -6.59
C GLY A 182 -7.15 -10.50 -5.08
N SER A 183 -7.87 -11.42 -4.43
CA SER A 183 -7.78 -11.74 -3.01
C SER A 183 -7.13 -13.10 -2.78
N GLY A 184 -6.52 -13.29 -1.61
CA GLY A 184 -5.94 -14.56 -1.18
C GLY A 184 -6.75 -15.22 -0.05
N ASP A 185 -6.04 -15.89 0.85
CA ASP A 185 -6.62 -16.54 2.03
C ASP A 185 -7.24 -15.50 2.99
N PRO A 186 -8.57 -15.55 3.24
CA PRO A 186 -9.24 -14.60 4.12
C PRO A 186 -8.82 -14.68 5.60
N THR A 187 -8.14 -15.76 6.00
CA THR A 187 -7.64 -15.96 7.36
C THR A 187 -6.21 -15.47 7.57
N ALA A 188 -5.48 -15.12 6.49
CA ALA A 188 -4.12 -14.64 6.59
C ALA A 188 -4.05 -13.20 7.15
N GLU A 189 -3.20 -12.99 8.16
CA GLU A 189 -2.92 -11.67 8.75
C GLU A 189 -1.68 -10.99 8.14
N THR A 190 -0.94 -11.72 7.30
CA THR A 190 0.18 -11.21 6.52
C THR A 190 0.12 -11.76 5.10
N VAL A 191 0.65 -11.00 4.14
CA VAL A 191 0.70 -11.40 2.73
C VAL A 191 2.06 -11.01 2.16
N GLU A 192 2.73 -11.97 1.53
CA GLU A 192 3.93 -11.71 0.74
C GLU A 192 3.54 -11.20 -0.66
N PHE A 193 4.12 -10.08 -1.07
CA PHE A 193 3.98 -9.57 -2.43
C PHE A 193 5.35 -9.40 -3.06
N GLY A 194 5.49 -9.77 -4.32
CA GLY A 194 6.77 -9.66 -5.00
C GLY A 194 6.75 -10.12 -6.44
N ILE A 195 7.94 -10.19 -7.00
CA ILE A 195 8.19 -10.75 -8.33
C ILE A 195 9.27 -11.83 -8.23
N GLU A 196 9.08 -12.89 -8.99
CA GLU A 196 10.00 -14.01 -9.12
C GLU A 196 10.51 -14.08 -10.57
N LEU A 197 11.84 -14.18 -10.71
CA LEU A 197 12.54 -14.29 -11.97
C LEU A 197 13.02 -15.74 -12.15
N PRO A 198 12.73 -16.38 -13.31
CA PRO A 198 13.35 -17.65 -13.69
C PRO A 198 14.89 -17.59 -13.72
N ALA A 199 15.54 -18.76 -13.69
CA ALA A 199 17.00 -18.87 -13.75
C ALA A 199 17.55 -18.23 -15.03
N GLY A 200 18.58 -17.40 -14.90
CA GLY A 200 19.26 -16.74 -16.03
C GLY A 200 18.55 -15.51 -16.60
N GLU A 201 17.37 -15.14 -16.09
CA GLU A 201 16.61 -13.99 -16.58
C GLU A 201 17.20 -12.65 -16.11
N CYS A 202 17.04 -11.63 -16.97
CA CYS A 202 17.46 -10.26 -16.71
C CYS A 202 16.36 -9.28 -17.15
N VAL A 203 15.84 -8.52 -16.19
CA VAL A 203 14.63 -7.70 -16.35
C VAL A 203 14.87 -6.31 -15.77
N ASP A 204 14.48 -5.28 -16.52
CA ASP A 204 14.39 -3.93 -15.98
C ASP A 204 12.99 -3.73 -15.38
N VAL A 205 12.90 -3.22 -14.16
CA VAL A 205 11.64 -2.93 -13.45
C VAL A 205 11.61 -1.50 -12.95
N PHE A 206 10.42 -0.92 -12.92
CA PHE A 206 10.17 0.41 -12.37
C PHE A 206 8.82 0.45 -11.66
N GLY A 207 8.81 1.06 -10.48
CA GLY A 207 7.59 1.39 -9.75
C GLY A 207 6.81 0.19 -9.25
N LEU A 208 7.46 -0.69 -8.45
CA LEU A 208 6.77 -1.77 -7.75
C LEU A 208 5.73 -1.18 -6.80
N GLN A 209 4.48 -1.59 -6.95
CA GLN A 209 3.36 -1.03 -6.19
C GLN A 209 2.30 -2.06 -5.86
N VAL A 210 1.89 -2.09 -4.59
CA VAL A 210 0.71 -2.82 -4.11
C VAL A 210 -0.30 -1.81 -3.58
N GLU A 211 -1.57 -2.01 -3.93
CA GLU A 211 -2.69 -1.17 -3.49
C GLU A 211 -3.89 -2.03 -3.06
N PRO A 212 -4.66 -1.60 -2.04
CA PRO A 212 -5.85 -2.31 -1.55
C PRO A 212 -7.08 -1.98 -2.40
N GLN A 213 -6.98 -2.20 -3.72
CA GLN A 213 -8.02 -1.94 -4.69
C GLN A 213 -7.90 -2.86 -5.91
N PRO A 214 -8.95 -3.00 -6.75
CA PRO A 214 -8.93 -3.95 -7.86
C PRO A 214 -7.98 -3.59 -9.01
N ASN A 215 -7.65 -2.30 -9.19
CA ASN A 215 -6.92 -1.81 -10.36
C ASN A 215 -5.75 -0.92 -9.96
N ALA A 216 -4.68 -0.94 -10.74
CA ALA A 216 -3.49 -0.15 -10.46
C ALA A 216 -3.73 1.34 -10.76
N SER A 217 -3.41 2.22 -9.81
CA SER A 217 -3.35 3.67 -10.04
C SER A 217 -1.97 4.10 -10.55
N ALA A 218 -1.72 5.39 -10.80
CA ALA A 218 -0.37 5.85 -11.15
C ALA A 218 0.67 5.42 -10.09
N TYR A 219 1.92 5.23 -10.51
CA TYR A 219 2.99 4.84 -9.58
C TYR A 219 3.24 5.96 -8.57
N LYS A 220 3.39 5.58 -7.29
CA LYS A 220 3.68 6.46 -6.17
C LYS A 220 4.86 5.87 -5.38
N SER A 221 5.99 6.58 -5.37
CA SER A 221 7.10 6.23 -4.50
C SER A 221 6.68 6.35 -3.04
N SER A 222 7.25 5.49 -2.20
CA SER A 222 6.93 5.38 -0.78
C SER A 222 8.18 5.01 -0.01
N THR A 223 8.39 5.65 1.14
CA THR A 223 9.48 5.32 2.08
C THR A 223 8.98 4.43 3.22
N THR A 224 7.85 4.78 3.82
CA THR A 224 7.30 4.07 4.99
C THR A 224 6.33 2.94 4.64
N GLY A 225 5.72 3.01 3.45
CA GLY A 225 4.59 2.16 3.09
C GLY A 225 3.24 2.68 3.61
N GLY A 226 2.17 2.06 3.13
CA GLY A 226 0.79 2.48 3.36
C GLY A 226 0.03 1.62 4.38
N VAL A 227 0.72 0.85 5.22
CA VAL A 227 0.09 -0.03 6.22
C VAL A 227 0.11 0.65 7.59
N TYR A 228 -1.06 0.92 8.16
CA TYR A 228 -1.23 1.61 9.44
C TYR A 228 -1.94 0.71 10.45
N ALA A 229 -1.17 -0.12 11.17
CA ALA A 229 -1.70 -1.15 12.07
C ALA A 229 -2.49 -0.61 13.28
N ASN A 230 -2.22 0.63 13.70
CA ASN A 230 -2.80 1.25 14.89
C ASN A 230 -3.63 2.50 14.55
N ALA A 231 -4.35 2.46 13.43
CA ALA A 231 -5.32 3.49 13.10
C ALA A 231 -6.57 3.35 13.99
N TYR A 232 -7.34 4.42 14.14
CA TYR A 232 -8.57 4.42 14.93
C TYR A 232 -9.54 5.48 14.39
N PHE A 233 -10.83 5.36 14.72
CA PHE A 233 -11.80 6.40 14.37
C PHE A 233 -11.49 7.67 15.15
N ARG A 234 -11.49 8.81 14.47
CA ARG A 234 -11.23 10.11 15.11
C ARG A 234 -12.44 10.60 15.93
N ASP A 235 -13.64 10.21 15.51
CA ASP A 235 -14.89 10.73 16.03
C ASP A 235 -15.68 9.62 16.76
N ASP A 236 -16.42 9.99 17.81
CA ASP A 236 -17.17 9.06 18.67
C ASP A 236 -18.58 8.74 18.15
N THR A 237 -18.93 9.31 17.00
CA THR A 237 -20.23 9.13 16.36
C THR A 237 -20.05 8.90 14.88
N LEU A 238 -20.73 7.89 14.33
CA LEU A 238 -20.82 7.64 12.90
C LEU A 238 -22.25 7.86 12.42
N ALA A 239 -22.48 8.90 11.62
CA ALA A 239 -23.82 9.32 11.21
C ALA A 239 -24.07 9.02 9.72
N PHE A 240 -25.00 8.09 9.46
CA PHE A 240 -25.43 7.75 8.11
C PHE A 240 -26.61 8.61 7.67
N THR A 241 -26.63 8.95 6.38
CA THR A 241 -27.79 9.59 5.72
C THR A 241 -28.33 8.65 4.66
N ALA A 242 -29.60 8.26 4.77
CA ALA A 242 -30.30 7.56 3.70
C ALA A 242 -30.59 8.52 2.56
N THR A 243 -30.02 8.25 1.38
CA THR A 243 -30.17 9.08 0.17
C THR A 243 -31.12 8.47 -0.85
N GLY A 244 -31.56 7.24 -0.62
CA GLY A 244 -32.54 6.51 -1.42
C GLY A 244 -32.72 5.08 -0.90
N LEU A 245 -33.50 4.27 -1.62
CA LEU A 245 -33.60 2.83 -1.34
C LEU A 245 -32.24 2.16 -1.55
N ASN A 246 -31.76 1.41 -0.56
CA ASN A 246 -30.47 0.72 -0.60
C ASN A 246 -29.29 1.66 -0.92
N ARG A 247 -29.34 2.91 -0.41
CA ARG A 247 -28.35 3.96 -0.69
C ARG A 247 -28.11 4.84 0.53
N HIS A 248 -26.89 4.80 1.04
CA HIS A 248 -26.45 5.62 2.17
C HIS A 248 -25.23 6.47 1.84
N SER A 249 -25.05 7.56 2.57
CA SER A 249 -23.83 8.35 2.59
C SER A 249 -23.34 8.55 4.01
N VAL A 250 -22.03 8.60 4.19
CA VAL A 250 -21.39 8.81 5.49
C VAL A 250 -19.99 9.39 5.30
N THR A 251 -19.56 10.24 6.22
CA THR A 251 -18.17 10.70 6.32
C THR A 251 -17.50 9.97 7.46
N VAL A 252 -16.36 9.33 7.16
CA VAL A 252 -15.56 8.61 8.14
C VAL A 252 -14.23 9.35 8.33
N ASN A 253 -13.90 9.65 9.58
CA ASN A 253 -12.62 10.24 9.94
C ASN A 253 -11.75 9.20 10.65
N ILE A 254 -10.57 8.94 10.10
CA ILE A 254 -9.60 7.95 10.60
C ILE A 254 -8.32 8.69 10.98
N ARG A 255 -7.72 8.30 12.10
CA ARG A 255 -6.45 8.86 12.57
C ARG A 255 -5.46 7.75 12.84
N HIS A 256 -4.20 8.00 12.52
CA HIS A 256 -3.07 7.22 12.98
C HIS A 256 -2.08 8.14 13.69
N ALA A 257 -1.77 7.82 14.94
CA ALA A 257 -0.70 8.45 15.68
C ALA A 257 0.53 7.54 15.59
N LYS A 258 1.66 8.06 15.11
CA LYS A 258 2.92 7.34 15.22
C LYS A 258 3.28 7.30 16.71
N ARG A 259 3.17 6.14 17.35
CA ARG A 259 3.53 5.92 18.76
C ARG A 259 4.58 4.81 18.81
N LEU A 260 5.52 4.93 19.74
CA LEU A 260 6.55 3.92 20.04
C LEU A 260 5.92 2.59 20.48
#